data_AF-A0A2N7BKA3-F1
#
_entry.id   AF-A0A2N7BKA3-F1
#
_cell.length_a   1.000
_cell.length_b   1.000
_cell.length_c   1.000
_cell.angle_alpha   90.00
_cell.angle_beta   90.00
_cell.angle_gamma   90.00
#
_symmetry.space_group_name_H-M   'P 1'
#
loop_
_entity.id
_entity.type
_entity.pdbx_description
1 polymer ?
#
loop_
_entity_poly.entity_id
_entity_poly.type
_entity_poly.pdbx_seq_one_letter_code
_entity_poly.pdbx_strand_id
1 'polypeptide(L)'
;MLELSDAMEPAFAEHLPSLLNLRSKNAPVTTEKRISTEDFTSGVFEDVGECGKEIACANAPIACYGCFRFNPCWDADHSINLRIAEQEIEQMSKRGKPFQHMVDRAKQAKNHILLVMNAVDRYREVIGAETQAV
;
A
#
# COMPACT_ATOMS: atom_id res chain seq x y z
N MET A 1 13.49 -5.69 -28.02
CA MET A 1 13.09 -4.39 -27.44
C MET A 1 12.66 -4.65 -25.99
N LEU A 2 13.63 -4.96 -25.11
CA LEU A 2 13.42 -5.35 -23.70
C LEU A 2 14.39 -4.66 -22.72
N GLU A 3 15.42 -3.96 -23.20
CA GLU A 3 16.52 -3.49 -22.36
C GLU A 3 16.13 -2.46 -21.29
N LEU A 4 15.03 -1.73 -21.47
CA LEU A 4 14.60 -0.72 -20.49
C LEU A 4 14.01 -1.35 -19.21
N SER A 5 13.40 -2.53 -19.30
CA SER A 5 12.79 -3.21 -18.14
C SER A 5 13.85 -3.90 -17.28
N ASP A 6 14.76 -4.64 -17.93
CA ASP A 6 15.81 -5.40 -17.24
C ASP A 6 16.83 -4.47 -16.56
N ALA A 7 17.13 -3.32 -17.18
CA ALA A 7 18.01 -2.32 -16.58
C ALA A 7 17.44 -1.66 -15.31
N MET A 8 16.11 -1.66 -15.13
CA MET A 8 15.45 -1.06 -13.96
C MET A 8 15.26 -2.04 -12.80
N GLU A 9 15.35 -3.35 -13.05
CA GLU A 9 15.15 -4.39 -12.04
C GLU A 9 16.00 -4.19 -10.77
N PRO A 10 17.32 -3.87 -10.85
CA PRO A 10 18.14 -3.67 -9.65
C PRO A 10 17.65 -2.50 -8.79
N ALA A 11 17.22 -1.40 -9.43
CA ALA A 11 16.73 -0.22 -8.73
C ALA A 11 15.39 -0.50 -8.03
N PHE A 12 14.51 -1.29 -8.66
CA PHE A 12 13.27 -1.73 -8.03
C PHE A 12 13.52 -2.70 -6.88
N ALA A 13 14.47 -3.64 -7.04
CA ALA A 13 14.84 -4.56 -5.97
C ALA A 13 15.43 -3.85 -4.75
N GLU A 14 16.25 -2.81 -4.97
CA GLU A 14 16.87 -2.05 -3.88
C GLU A 14 15.90 -1.08 -3.20
N HIS A 15 15.08 -0.37 -3.96
CA HIS A 15 14.31 0.77 -3.45
C HIS A 15 12.80 0.52 -3.33
N LEU A 16 12.25 -0.40 -4.11
CA LEU A 16 10.82 -0.70 -4.18
C LEU A 16 10.53 -2.22 -4.17
N PRO A 17 11.12 -3.01 -3.26
CA PRO A 17 11.02 -4.47 -3.29
C PRO A 17 9.58 -5.00 -3.13
N SER A 18 8.69 -4.19 -2.55
CA SER A 18 7.27 -4.51 -2.40
C SER A 18 6.49 -4.51 -3.71
N LEU A 19 6.95 -3.77 -4.74
CA LEU A 19 6.32 -3.77 -6.05
C LEU A 19 6.68 -5.01 -6.90
N LEU A 20 7.74 -5.73 -6.52
CA LEU A 20 8.17 -6.97 -7.19
C LEU A 20 7.38 -8.20 -6.70
N ASN A 21 6.82 -8.15 -5.49
CA ASN A 21 6.25 -9.31 -4.81
C ASN A 21 4.79 -9.08 -4.37
N LEU A 22 3.96 -8.55 -5.28
CA LEU A 22 2.55 -8.27 -4.99
C LEU A 22 1.82 -9.52 -4.48
N ARG A 23 0.98 -9.37 -3.45
CA ARG A 23 0.19 -10.47 -2.86
C ARG A 23 -1.28 -10.40 -3.25
N SER A 24 -2.02 -11.51 -3.09
CA SER A 24 -3.48 -11.42 -3.05
C SER A 24 -3.94 -11.05 -1.63
N LYS A 25 -5.04 -10.31 -1.52
CA LYS A 25 -5.74 -10.02 -0.25
C LYS A 25 -6.33 -11.27 0.38
N ASN A 26 -6.52 -12.35 -0.39
CA ASN A 26 -7.04 -13.63 0.08
C ASN A 26 -5.93 -14.61 0.49
N ALA A 27 -4.65 -14.23 0.34
CA ALA A 27 -3.54 -15.08 0.74
C ALA A 27 -3.40 -15.10 2.29
N PRO A 28 -3.19 -16.28 2.91
CA PRO A 28 -3.15 -16.42 4.37
C PRO A 28 -1.97 -15.67 5.00
N VAL A 29 -2.17 -15.17 6.22
CA VAL A 29 -1.15 -14.47 7.02
C VAL A 29 -0.59 -15.36 8.13
N THR A 30 0.73 -15.30 8.35
CA THR A 30 1.42 -16.02 9.44
C THR A 30 1.27 -15.30 10.79
N THR A 31 1.01 -16.04 11.87
CA THR A 31 0.67 -15.52 13.21
C THR A 31 1.75 -14.65 13.87
N GLU A 32 3.03 -14.88 13.56
CA GLU A 32 4.21 -14.20 14.16
C GLU A 32 4.28 -12.70 13.87
N LYS A 33 3.43 -12.21 12.97
CA LYS A 33 3.48 -10.83 12.51
C LYS A 33 2.23 -10.03 12.94
N ARG A 34 1.27 -10.66 13.62
CA ARG A 34 0.01 -10.07 14.12
C ARG A 34 0.26 -8.94 15.14
N ILE A 35 -0.41 -7.80 14.98
CA ILE A 35 -0.44 -6.65 15.90
C ILE A 35 -1.91 -6.41 16.31
N SER A 36 -2.25 -6.78 17.52
CA SER A 36 -3.54 -6.45 18.11
C SER A 36 -3.48 -5.09 18.83
N THR A 37 -4.58 -4.36 18.81
CA THR A 37 -4.83 -3.21 19.68
C THR A 37 -6.05 -3.53 20.50
N GLU A 38 -5.99 -3.22 21.78
CA GLU A 38 -7.12 -3.33 22.68
C GLU A 38 -7.98 -2.06 22.57
N ASP A 39 -9.27 -2.21 22.29
CA ASP A 39 -10.22 -1.12 22.53
C ASP A 39 -10.47 -1.03 24.04
N PHE A 40 -9.95 0.03 24.65
CA PHE A 40 -10.08 0.31 26.08
C PHE A 40 -11.53 0.54 26.55
N THR A 41 -12.47 0.73 25.62
CA THR A 41 -13.89 0.96 25.93
C THR A 41 -14.67 -0.35 26.02
N SER A 42 -14.39 -1.29 25.11
CA SER A 42 -15.09 -2.58 25.03
C SER A 42 -14.28 -3.76 25.61
N GLY A 43 -12.98 -3.59 25.84
CA GLY A 43 -12.05 -4.65 26.23
C GLY A 43 -11.80 -5.67 25.12
N VAL A 44 -12.26 -5.39 23.89
CA VAL A 44 -12.06 -6.28 22.74
C VAL A 44 -10.69 -6.00 22.14
N PHE A 45 -9.89 -7.06 22.00
CA PHE A 45 -8.71 -7.02 21.16
C PHE A 45 -9.16 -7.02 19.71
N GLU A 46 -9.11 -5.84 19.10
CA GLU A 46 -9.25 -5.72 17.67
C GLU A 46 -7.91 -6.05 17.04
N ASP A 47 -7.92 -6.99 16.11
CA ASP A 47 -6.79 -7.15 15.21
C ASP A 47 -6.79 -5.91 14.32
N VAL A 48 -6.09 -4.87 14.76
CA VAL A 48 -5.78 -3.75 13.88
C VAL A 48 -4.86 -4.24 12.75
N GLY A 49 -4.37 -5.50 12.82
CA GLY A 49 -3.75 -6.41 11.83
C GLY A 49 -2.24 -6.71 12.13
N GLU A 50 -1.42 -7.16 11.19
CA GLU A 50 0.06 -7.27 11.26
C GLU A 50 0.96 -6.00 10.97
N CYS A 51 2.25 -6.00 11.37
CA CYS A 51 3.31 -5.19 10.72
C CYS A 51 3.59 -5.80 9.32
N GLY A 52 2.81 -5.37 8.32
CA GLY A 52 2.56 -6.15 7.07
C GLY A 52 1.07 -6.51 6.82
N LYS A 53 0.19 -6.00 7.70
CA LYS A 53 -1.27 -6.05 7.91
C LYS A 53 -2.20 -6.75 6.90
N GLU A 54 -2.94 -7.71 7.46
CA GLU A 54 -4.29 -8.22 7.12
C GLU A 54 -5.39 -7.15 7.24
N ILE A 55 -5.08 -5.91 6.83
CA ILE A 55 -6.07 -4.96 6.36
C ILE A 55 -6.15 -5.23 4.85
N ALA A 56 -7.33 -5.54 4.33
CA ALA A 56 -7.52 -5.49 2.89
C ALA A 56 -6.97 -4.13 2.43
N CYS A 57 -5.99 -4.11 1.54
CA CYS A 57 -5.24 -2.91 1.19
C CYS A 57 -6.13 -1.67 1.00
N ALA A 58 -7.40 -1.84 0.61
CA ALA A 58 -8.49 -0.86 0.67
C ALA A 58 -8.59 0.04 1.92
N ASN A 59 -8.20 -0.43 3.11
CA ASN A 59 -8.28 0.34 4.36
C ASN A 59 -6.90 0.55 5.01
N ALA A 60 -5.81 0.31 4.28
CA ALA A 60 -4.47 0.41 4.85
C ALA A 60 -4.20 1.86 5.29
N PRO A 61 -3.72 2.09 6.53
CA PRO A 61 -3.34 3.43 6.96
C PRO A 61 -2.35 4.07 5.97
N ILE A 62 -2.45 5.38 5.76
CA ILE A 62 -1.52 6.15 4.91
C ILE A 62 -0.05 5.86 5.26
N ALA A 63 0.22 5.61 6.55
CA ALA A 63 1.52 5.20 7.08
C ALA A 63 2.11 3.96 6.39
N CYS A 64 1.27 3.00 6.00
CA CYS A 64 1.69 1.73 5.43
C CYS A 64 2.34 1.93 4.06
N TYR A 65 1.85 2.86 3.24
CA TYR A 65 2.41 3.09 1.91
C TYR A 65 3.86 3.60 1.94
N GLY A 66 4.29 4.26 3.02
CA GLY A 66 5.69 4.65 3.23
C GLY A 66 6.58 3.58 3.89
N CYS A 67 6.01 2.44 4.29
CA CYS A 67 6.71 1.41 5.04
C CYS A 67 7.37 0.40 4.10
N PHE A 68 8.67 0.14 4.26
CA PHE A 68 9.40 -0.87 3.46
C PHE A 68 8.90 -2.31 3.67
N ARG A 69 8.15 -2.56 4.75
CA ARG A 69 7.54 -3.88 5.04
C ARG A 69 6.14 -4.03 4.46
N PHE A 70 5.55 -2.96 3.94
CA PHE A 70 4.22 -3.02 3.35
C PHE A 70 4.30 -3.73 2.00
N ASN A 71 3.52 -4.80 1.85
CA ASN A 71 3.38 -5.53 0.61
C ASN A 71 1.98 -5.31 0.02
N PRO A 72 1.83 -4.54 -1.06
CA PRO A 72 0.52 -4.20 -1.61
C PRO A 72 -0.19 -5.40 -2.25
N CYS A 73 -1.52 -5.43 -2.12
CA CYS A 73 -2.33 -6.48 -2.70
C CYS A 73 -2.79 -6.14 -4.12
N TRP A 74 -2.51 -6.99 -5.11
CA TRP A 74 -2.88 -6.73 -6.50
C TRP A 74 -4.39 -6.77 -6.74
N ASP A 75 -5.20 -7.34 -5.86
CA ASP A 75 -6.66 -7.48 -5.97
C ASP A 75 -7.44 -6.54 -5.04
N ALA A 76 -6.76 -5.56 -4.44
CA ALA A 76 -7.38 -4.52 -3.62
C ALA A 76 -7.73 -3.25 -4.42
N ASP A 77 -8.68 -2.48 -3.90
CA ASP A 77 -8.99 -1.14 -4.37
C ASP A 77 -8.15 -0.09 -3.62
N HIS A 78 -7.03 0.30 -4.21
CA HIS A 78 -6.15 1.33 -3.63
C HIS A 78 -6.68 2.76 -3.84
N SER A 79 -7.72 2.97 -4.65
CA SER A 79 -8.29 4.30 -4.92
C SER A 79 -8.95 4.92 -3.69
N ILE A 80 -9.38 4.09 -2.74
CA ILE A 80 -9.94 4.52 -1.46
C ILE A 80 -8.86 5.26 -0.67
N ASN A 81 -7.66 4.67 -0.54
CA ASN A 81 -6.55 5.32 0.18
C ASN A 81 -6.02 6.56 -0.54
N LEU A 82 -6.05 6.56 -1.88
CA LEU A 82 -5.70 7.75 -2.65
C LEU A 82 -6.63 8.92 -2.27
N ARG A 83 -7.95 8.68 -2.24
CA ARG A 83 -8.93 9.67 -1.82
C ARG A 83 -8.72 10.14 -0.37
N ILE A 84 -8.43 9.22 0.55
CA ILE A 84 -8.15 9.57 1.95
C ILE A 84 -6.89 10.46 2.04
N ALA A 85 -5.82 10.12 1.32
CA ALA A 85 -4.60 10.92 1.30
C ALA A 85 -4.83 12.32 0.69
N GLU A 86 -5.63 12.43 -0.38
CA GLU A 86 -5.98 13.71 -0.97
C GLU A 86 -6.83 14.58 -0.02
N GLN A 87 -7.78 13.98 0.68
CA GLN A 87 -8.56 14.67 1.71
C GLN A 87 -7.69 15.14 2.87
N GLU A 88 -6.74 14.32 3.34
CA GLU A 88 -5.82 14.71 4.41
C GLU A 88 -4.92 15.87 3.98
N ILE A 89 -4.38 15.84 2.75
CA ILE A 89 -3.63 16.96 2.18
C ILE A 89 -4.47 18.22 2.17
N GLU A 90 -5.71 18.16 1.68
CA GLU A 90 -6.59 19.32 1.59
C GLU A 90 -6.92 19.89 2.97
N GLN A 91 -7.31 19.03 3.93
CA GLN A 91 -7.67 19.44 5.27
C GLN A 91 -6.49 20.04 6.04
N MET A 92 -5.33 19.40 5.98
CA MET A 92 -4.15 19.85 6.73
C MET A 92 -3.51 21.09 6.10
N SER A 93 -3.56 21.23 4.77
CA SER A 93 -3.07 22.43 4.08
C SER A 93 -3.82 23.70 4.50
N LYS A 94 -5.12 23.59 4.81
CA LYS A 94 -5.94 24.71 5.31
C LYS A 94 -5.57 25.15 6.74
N ARG A 95 -4.93 24.28 7.53
CA ARG A 95 -4.59 24.55 8.94
C ARG A 95 -3.25 25.29 9.12
N GLY A 96 -2.53 25.55 8.03
CA GLY A 96 -1.32 26.36 8.01
C GLY A 96 -0.04 25.62 8.39
N LYS A 97 1.06 26.38 8.51
CA LYS A 97 2.44 25.87 8.65
C LYS A 97 2.68 24.83 9.75
N PRO A 98 2.03 24.87 10.94
CA PRO A 98 2.24 23.84 11.97
C PRO A 98 1.92 22.41 11.49
N PHE A 99 1.00 22.27 10.53
CA PHE A 99 0.56 20.98 9.98
C PHE A 99 1.31 20.58 8.71
N GLN A 100 2.33 21.33 8.30
CA GLN A 100 3.07 21.08 7.05
C GLN A 100 3.68 19.67 7.01
N HIS A 101 4.21 19.18 8.13
CA HIS A 101 4.77 17.83 8.22
C HIS A 101 3.74 16.72 7.94
N MET A 102 2.47 16.95 8.31
CA MET A 102 1.37 16.02 8.00
C MET A 102 1.03 16.08 6.51
N VAL A 103 0.99 17.28 5.93
CA VAL A 103 0.79 17.48 4.48
C VAL A 103 1.88 16.77 3.68
N ASP A 104 3.14 16.91 4.09
CA ASP A 104 4.28 16.31 3.38
C ASP A 104 4.24 14.78 3.47
N ARG A 105 3.91 14.24 4.64
CA ARG A 105 3.67 12.79 4.83
C ARG A 105 2.54 12.28 3.95
N ALA A 106 1.40 12.97 3.91
CA ALA A 106 0.27 12.57 3.08
C ALA A 106 0.59 12.66 1.57
N LYS A 107 1.37 13.66 1.14
CA LYS A 107 1.89 13.75 -0.24
C LYS A 107 2.83 12.60 -0.60
N GLN A 108 3.75 12.23 0.29
CA GLN A 108 4.64 11.10 0.06
C GLN A 108 3.84 9.80 -0.10
N ALA A 109 2.87 9.57 0.79
CA ALA A 109 2.00 8.42 0.70
C ALA A 109 1.15 8.43 -0.56
N LYS A 110 0.58 9.57 -0.97
CA LYS A 110 -0.12 9.72 -2.25
C LYS A 110 0.75 9.25 -3.42
N ASN A 111 2.00 9.69 -3.48
CA ASN A 111 2.91 9.28 -4.55
C ASN A 111 3.16 7.76 -4.54
N HIS A 112 3.35 7.17 -3.37
CA HIS A 112 3.50 5.72 -3.23
C HIS A 112 2.22 4.96 -3.63
N ILE A 113 1.04 5.47 -3.26
CA ILE A 113 -0.25 4.88 -3.68
C ILE A 113 -0.37 4.88 -5.20
N LEU A 114 0.00 5.98 -5.86
CA LEU A 114 -0.01 6.07 -7.32
C LEU A 114 0.94 5.07 -7.97
N LEU A 115 2.16 4.90 -7.42
CA LEU A 115 3.10 3.88 -7.89
C LEU A 115 2.53 2.47 -7.75
N VAL A 116 1.94 2.17 -6.59
CA VAL A 116 1.28 0.87 -6.33
C VAL A 116 0.16 0.63 -7.34
N MET A 117 -0.72 1.62 -7.57
CA MET A 117 -1.81 1.48 -8.54
C MET A 117 -1.29 1.14 -9.94
N ASN A 118 -0.28 1.87 -10.42
CA ASN A 118 0.32 1.60 -11.73
C ASN A 118 0.96 0.20 -11.79
N ALA A 119 1.68 -0.22 -10.74
CA ALA A 119 2.30 -1.54 -10.68
C ALA A 119 1.24 -2.65 -10.68
N VAL A 120 0.17 -2.48 -9.90
CA VAL A 120 -0.96 -3.42 -9.83
C VAL A 120 -1.69 -3.51 -11.16
N ASP A 121 -1.92 -2.40 -11.86
CA ASP A 121 -2.57 -2.41 -13.17
C ASP A 121 -1.73 -3.19 -14.20
N ARG A 122 -0.41 -2.96 -14.24
CA ARG A 122 0.50 -3.73 -15.10
C ARG A 122 0.52 -5.21 -14.73
N TYR A 123 0.53 -5.55 -13.44
CA TYR A 123 0.50 -6.92 -12.97
C TYR A 123 -0.79 -7.66 -13.36
N ARG A 124 -1.95 -6.97 -13.25
CA ARG A 124 -3.25 -7.50 -13.67
C ARG A 124 -3.33 -7.73 -15.18
N GLU A 125 -2.73 -6.86 -15.98
CA GLU A 125 -2.65 -7.04 -17.44
C GLU A 125 -1.90 -8.32 -17.81
N VAL A 126 -0.77 -8.59 -17.14
CA VAL A 126 0.03 -9.82 -17.35
C VAL A 126 -0.74 -11.07 -16.93
N ILE A 127 -1.29 -11.10 -15.70
CA ILE A 127 -2.08 -12.26 -15.23
C ILE A 127 -3.32 -12.48 -16.09
N GLY A 128 -4.00 -11.41 -16.50
CA GLY A 128 -5.17 -11.48 -17.37
C GLY A 128 -4.85 -12.05 -18.75
N ALA A 129 -3.68 -11.71 -19.31
CA ALA A 129 -3.19 -12.27 -20.56
C ALA A 129 -2.81 -13.75 -20.43
N GLU A 130 -2.15 -14.14 -19.33
CA GLU A 130 -1.81 -15.55 -19.05
C GLU A 130 -3.06 -16.42 -18.87
N THR A 131 -4.13 -15.88 -18.27
CA THR A 131 -5.39 -16.59 -18.06
C THR A 131 -6.19 -16.79 -19.36
N GLN A 132 -5.99 -15.95 -20.38
CA GLN A 132 -6.67 -16.06 -21.69
C GLN A 132 -5.89 -16.93 -22.70
N ALA A 133 -4.64 -17.28 -22.40
CA ALA A 133 -3.78 -18.10 -23.26
C ALA A 133 -3.86 -19.61 -22.96
N VAL A 134 -4.72 -20.02 -22.01
CA VAL A 134 -5.01 -21.41 -21.61
C VAL A 134 -6.45 -21.75 -21.99
#